data_AF-A0A7X6NJG3-F1
#
_entry.id   AF-A0A7X6NJG3-F1
#
_cell.length_a   1.000
_cell.length_b   1.000
_cell.length_c   1.000
_cell.angle_alpha   90.00
_cell.angle_beta   90.00
_cell.angle_gamma   90.00
#
_symmetry.space_group_name_H-M   'P 1'
#
loop_
_entity.id
_entity.type
_entity.pdbx_description
1 polymer ?
#
loop_
_entity_poly.entity_id
_entity_poly.type
_entity_poly.pdbx_seq_one_letter_code
_entity_poly.pdbx_strand_id
1 'polypeptide(L)'
;MRKSEGKEYLMVFDFVDNANMFNEALSMHRMFNEKEYRPGNFILAPKAKKRFELDLWRKGERPDLYLDIPIYGTDYEEINIFNWRDEVKDMISQNEFVRMVSVQNETISRYINEGKIIPDRVIETGYRNFNFFYEDTVKSYARKYNWDIITQANMMEKFMEMVEKMDMSYSYKPVLLYAMLENADENGKVAVEDLIDYFIYFYENRRKKGLIVEKKKCIYLRGDYTRNEVMKNIFSNPFKRFEDMGFMKRSKDLEYVEFNKNIWNKLTNDKIKLIISYCDNALKRYYDE
;
A
#
# COMPACT_ATOMS: atom_id res chain seq x y z
N MET A 1 -30.10 15.89 -10.29
CA MET A 1 -29.49 17.08 -9.66
C MET A 1 -28.60 17.92 -10.60
N ARG A 2 -27.48 17.43 -11.18
CA ARG A 2 -26.65 18.27 -12.07
C ARG A 2 -27.36 18.69 -13.37
N LYS A 3 -28.04 17.74 -14.03
CA LYS A 3 -28.62 17.87 -15.39
C LYS A 3 -30.15 18.00 -15.40
N SER A 4 -30.74 18.64 -14.39
CA SER A 4 -32.20 18.82 -14.36
C SER A 4 -32.64 19.85 -15.39
N GLU A 5 -33.72 19.57 -16.13
CA GLU A 5 -34.39 20.55 -16.98
C GLU A 5 -34.98 21.70 -16.14
N GLY A 6 -34.95 22.91 -16.68
CA GLY A 6 -35.46 24.12 -16.00
C GLY A 6 -34.54 24.76 -14.94
N LYS A 7 -33.29 24.27 -14.78
CA LYS A 7 -32.36 24.79 -13.77
C LYS A 7 -31.58 26.01 -14.28
N GLU A 8 -31.79 27.18 -13.67
CA GLU A 8 -31.11 28.42 -14.05
C GLU A 8 -29.73 28.59 -13.41
N TYR A 9 -29.54 28.13 -12.16
CA TYR A 9 -28.28 28.29 -11.42
C TYR A 9 -27.88 27.01 -10.66
N LEU A 10 -26.58 26.85 -10.42
CA LEU A 10 -26.01 25.81 -9.55
C LEU A 10 -25.03 26.48 -8.60
N MET A 11 -25.37 26.48 -7.32
CA MET A 11 -24.48 26.94 -6.25
C MET A 11 -23.64 25.76 -5.77
N VAL A 12 -22.33 25.97 -5.61
CA VAL A 12 -21.36 24.96 -5.17
C VAL A 12 -20.64 25.51 -3.95
N PHE A 13 -20.68 24.76 -2.85
CA PHE A 13 -19.87 25.06 -1.66
C PHE A 13 -18.60 24.23 -1.73
N ASP A 14 -17.45 24.89 -1.60
CA ASP A 14 -16.14 24.27 -1.47
C ASP A 14 -15.86 24.04 0.01
N PHE A 15 -15.86 22.77 0.44
CA PHE A 15 -15.48 22.38 1.78
C PHE A 15 -14.13 21.67 1.69
N VAL A 16 -13.11 22.21 2.36
CA VAL A 16 -11.87 21.48 2.62
C VAL A 16 -12.07 20.72 3.93
N ASP A 17 -12.52 19.46 3.83
CA ASP A 17 -12.60 18.57 4.99
C ASP A 17 -11.20 18.02 5.29
N ASN A 18 -10.73 18.28 6.51
CA ASN A 18 -9.33 18.12 6.94
C ASN A 18 -9.11 16.76 7.63
N ALA A 19 -9.75 15.70 7.13
CA ALA A 19 -9.93 14.47 7.90
C ALA A 19 -9.16 13.24 7.36
N ASN A 20 -8.49 13.28 6.21
CA ASN A 20 -7.82 12.08 5.68
C ASN A 20 -6.58 12.33 4.80
N MET A 21 -5.80 11.26 4.58
CA MET A 21 -4.56 11.08 3.80
C MET A 21 -4.49 11.75 2.40
N PHE A 22 -5.61 12.32 1.94
CA PHE A 22 -5.78 13.01 0.67
C PHE A 22 -6.40 14.39 0.93
N ASN A 23 -5.77 15.18 1.81
CA ASN A 23 -6.07 16.59 2.02
C ASN A 23 -5.85 17.34 0.70
N GLU A 24 -6.89 17.35 -0.13
CA GLU A 24 -6.92 18.05 -1.39
C GLU A 24 -8.11 18.99 -1.31
N ALA A 25 -7.85 20.30 -1.34
CA ALA A 25 -8.92 21.26 -1.54
C ALA A 25 -9.60 20.94 -2.88
N LEU A 26 -10.91 20.71 -2.85
CA LEU A 26 -11.77 20.55 -4.03
C LEU A 26 -12.04 21.94 -4.64
N SER A 27 -10.95 22.64 -4.99
CA SER A 27 -11.05 23.99 -5.50
C SER A 27 -11.63 24.01 -6.90
N MET A 28 -12.34 25.10 -7.18
CA MET A 28 -12.88 25.40 -8.50
C MET A 28 -11.80 25.39 -9.58
N HIS A 29 -10.58 25.85 -9.26
CA HIS A 29 -9.41 25.75 -10.13
C HIS A 29 -9.10 24.31 -10.53
N ARG A 30 -9.13 23.38 -9.58
CA ARG A 30 -8.77 21.96 -9.77
C ARG A 30 -9.87 21.18 -10.48
N MET A 31 -11.12 21.33 -10.06
CA MET A 31 -12.26 20.59 -10.62
C MET A 31 -12.47 20.87 -12.11
N PHE A 32 -12.12 22.08 -12.56
CA PHE A 32 -12.38 22.54 -13.93
C PHE A 32 -11.11 22.90 -14.71
N ASN A 33 -9.94 22.70 -14.11
CA ASN A 33 -8.62 23.05 -14.68
C ASN A 33 -8.57 24.51 -15.19
N GLU A 34 -9.08 25.45 -14.39
CA GLU A 34 -9.20 26.87 -14.74
C GLU A 34 -8.29 27.71 -13.86
N LYS A 35 -7.14 28.13 -14.40
CA LYS A 35 -6.12 28.88 -13.65
C LYS A 35 -6.56 30.29 -13.30
N GLU A 36 -7.43 30.90 -14.10
CA GLU A 36 -7.81 32.31 -13.95
C GLU A 36 -9.10 32.51 -13.12
N TYR A 37 -9.62 31.46 -12.50
CA TYR A 37 -10.81 31.57 -11.67
C TYR A 37 -10.60 32.56 -10.51
N ARG A 38 -11.63 33.34 -10.20
CA ARG A 38 -11.67 34.23 -9.03
C ARG A 38 -12.98 34.00 -8.28
N PRO A 39 -13.01 34.20 -6.96
CA PRO A 39 -14.23 34.04 -6.18
C PRO A 39 -15.43 34.77 -6.78
N GLY A 40 -16.54 34.04 -6.91
CA GLY A 40 -17.78 34.51 -7.49
C GLY A 40 -17.83 34.50 -9.02
N ASN A 41 -16.72 34.28 -9.75
CA ASN A 41 -16.73 34.33 -11.21
C ASN A 41 -17.36 33.10 -11.85
N PHE A 42 -17.78 33.23 -13.10
CA PHE A 42 -18.27 32.10 -13.89
C PHE A 42 -17.16 31.10 -14.19
N ILE A 43 -17.36 29.83 -13.78
CA ILE A 43 -16.42 28.76 -14.10
C ILE A 43 -16.82 27.88 -15.29
N LEU A 44 -18.12 27.68 -15.50
CA LEU A 44 -18.68 26.80 -16.53
C LEU A 44 -19.41 27.56 -17.64
N ALA A 45 -19.42 28.90 -17.57
CA ALA A 45 -20.09 29.71 -18.58
C ALA A 45 -19.31 29.70 -19.91
N PRO A 46 -19.99 29.96 -21.05
CA PRO A 46 -19.33 30.17 -22.33
C PRO A 46 -18.25 31.25 -22.27
N LYS A 47 -17.17 31.09 -23.06
CA LYS A 47 -16.00 31.99 -23.07
C LYS A 47 -16.36 33.48 -23.22
N ALA A 48 -17.38 33.79 -24.02
CA ALA A 48 -17.86 35.16 -24.21
C ALA A 48 -18.38 35.80 -22.92
N LYS A 49 -19.12 35.05 -22.09
CA LYS A 49 -19.62 35.53 -20.80
C LYS A 49 -18.50 35.68 -19.76
N LYS A 50 -17.55 34.74 -19.75
CA LYS A 50 -16.34 34.85 -18.90
C LYS A 50 -15.52 36.10 -19.24
N ARG A 51 -15.32 36.38 -20.53
CA ARG A 51 -14.56 37.56 -20.97
C ARG A 51 -15.27 38.88 -20.60
N PHE A 52 -16.58 38.94 -20.79
CA PHE A 52 -17.38 40.08 -20.39
C PHE A 52 -17.29 40.36 -18.88
N GLU A 53 -17.40 39.32 -18.04
CA GLU A 53 -17.21 39.44 -16.59
C GLU A 53 -15.79 39.91 -16.23
N LEU A 54 -14.77 39.39 -16.91
CA LEU A 54 -13.37 39.77 -16.68
C LEU A 54 -13.11 41.24 -17.06
N ASP A 55 -13.78 41.74 -18.10
CA ASP A 55 -13.72 43.16 -18.50
C ASP A 55 -14.45 44.07 -17.50
N LEU A 56 -15.54 43.62 -16.87
CA LEU A 56 -16.19 44.34 -15.76
C LEU A 56 -15.27 44.44 -14.53
N TRP A 57 -14.56 43.36 -14.20
CA TRP A 57 -13.55 43.35 -13.14
C TRP A 57 -12.43 44.37 -13.41
N ARG A 58 -11.94 44.45 -14.65
CA ARG A 58 -10.89 45.42 -15.03
C ARG A 58 -11.34 46.87 -14.89
N LYS A 59 -12.64 47.12 -15.02
CA LYS A 59 -13.24 48.45 -14.85
C LYS A 59 -13.63 48.76 -13.40
N GLY A 60 -13.56 47.78 -12.50
CA GLY A 60 -14.00 47.93 -11.10
C GLY A 60 -15.52 47.98 -10.92
N GLU A 61 -16.29 47.57 -11.94
CA GLU A 61 -17.75 47.75 -12.01
C GLU A 61 -18.53 46.48 -11.65
N ARG A 62 -17.94 45.55 -10.89
CA ARG A 62 -18.64 44.32 -10.56
C ARG A 62 -19.70 44.59 -9.49
N PRO A 63 -20.96 44.15 -9.66
CA PRO A 63 -21.91 44.14 -8.56
C PRO A 63 -21.46 43.14 -7.50
N ASP A 64 -21.35 43.60 -6.25
CA ASP A 64 -21.09 42.75 -5.10
C ASP A 64 -22.31 41.86 -4.85
N LEU A 65 -22.26 40.63 -5.34
CA LEU A 65 -23.21 39.62 -4.87
C LEU A 65 -22.76 39.19 -3.47
N TYR A 66 -23.16 39.96 -2.46
CA TYR A 66 -23.06 39.55 -1.06
C TYR A 66 -24.09 38.45 -0.80
N LEU A 67 -23.66 37.20 -0.85
CA LEU A 67 -24.29 36.17 -0.03
C LEU A 67 -23.79 36.42 1.39
N ASP A 68 -24.65 36.99 2.23
CA ASP A 68 -24.37 37.24 3.65
C ASP A 68 -24.30 35.90 4.40
N ILE A 69 -23.14 35.24 4.27
CA ILE A 69 -22.82 34.00 4.96
C ILE A 69 -21.80 34.40 6.04
N PRO A 70 -22.07 34.16 7.33
CA PRO A 70 -21.24 34.65 8.44
C PRO A 70 -19.95 33.82 8.58
N ILE A 71 -19.07 33.89 7.58
CA ILE A 71 -17.75 33.28 7.57
C ILE A 71 -16.73 34.41 7.65
N TYR A 72 -16.12 34.57 8.83
CA TYR A 72 -15.08 35.56 9.08
C TYR A 72 -13.73 34.83 9.08
N GLY A 73 -12.87 35.13 8.10
CA GLY A 73 -11.51 34.60 8.07
C GLY A 73 -10.65 35.27 9.13
N THR A 74 -10.08 34.51 10.06
CA THR A 74 -9.20 35.02 11.12
C THR A 74 -7.73 35.05 10.72
N ASP A 75 -7.30 34.16 9.82
CA ASP A 75 -5.93 34.06 9.31
C ASP A 75 -5.91 33.51 7.88
N TYR A 76 -4.88 33.85 7.12
CA TYR A 76 -4.64 33.36 5.76
C TYR A 76 -3.30 32.61 5.71
N GLU A 77 -3.31 31.38 5.20
CA GLU A 77 -2.11 30.59 4.93
C GLU A 77 -2.03 30.28 3.43
N GLU A 78 -0.85 30.43 2.84
CA GLU A 78 -0.60 30.06 1.45
C GLU A 78 -0.42 28.53 1.36
N ILE A 79 -1.41 27.85 0.80
CA ILE A 79 -1.37 26.40 0.59
C ILE A 79 -1.07 26.13 -0.88
N ASN A 80 -0.03 25.34 -1.17
CA ASN A 80 0.26 24.88 -2.53
C ASN A 80 -0.81 23.89 -2.98
N ILE A 81 -1.69 24.35 -3.89
CA ILE A 81 -2.81 23.59 -4.44
C ILE A 81 -2.42 22.70 -5.64
N PHE A 82 -1.14 22.69 -6.07
CA PHE A 82 -0.65 21.91 -7.20
C PHE A 82 -0.03 20.56 -6.77
N ASN A 83 -0.31 19.53 -7.57
CA ASN A 83 -0.17 18.11 -7.23
C ASN A 83 1.31 17.70 -7.14
N TRP A 84 1.85 17.45 -5.94
CA TRP A 84 3.12 16.74 -5.79
C TRP A 84 3.13 15.39 -6.51
N ARG A 85 1.93 14.81 -6.76
CA ARG A 85 1.74 13.60 -7.58
C ARG A 85 2.24 13.76 -9.01
N ASP A 86 2.08 14.93 -9.63
CA ASP A 86 2.58 15.17 -10.99
C ASP A 86 4.11 15.22 -11.03
N GLU A 87 4.72 15.66 -9.93
CA GLU A 87 6.18 15.71 -9.76
C GLU A 87 6.78 14.32 -9.53
N VAL A 88 6.05 13.42 -8.87
CA VAL A 88 6.54 12.08 -8.51
C VAL A 88 5.91 10.95 -9.32
N LYS A 89 5.11 11.25 -10.35
CA LYS A 89 4.37 10.25 -11.14
C LYS A 89 5.27 9.17 -11.78
N ASP A 90 6.49 9.56 -12.14
CA ASP A 90 7.49 8.70 -12.79
C ASP A 90 8.55 8.23 -11.78
N MET A 91 8.33 8.45 -10.48
CA MET A 91 9.22 8.06 -9.40
C MET A 91 8.71 6.82 -8.68
N ILE A 92 9.64 6.07 -8.12
CA ILE A 92 9.40 4.86 -7.34
C ILE A 92 9.20 5.26 -5.89
N SER A 93 8.06 4.92 -5.30
CA SER A 93 7.81 5.11 -3.87
C SER A 93 8.68 4.17 -3.03
N GLN A 94 8.92 4.50 -1.75
CA GLN A 94 9.62 3.60 -0.82
C GLN A 94 9.03 2.17 -0.81
N ASN A 95 7.70 2.03 -0.85
CA ASN A 95 7.06 0.71 -0.87
C ASN A 95 7.36 -0.07 -2.15
N GLU A 96 7.45 0.61 -3.29
CA GLU A 96 7.84 -0.02 -4.56
C GLU A 96 9.33 -0.35 -4.57
N PHE A 97 10.18 0.52 -4.01
CA PHE A 97 11.59 0.22 -3.81
C PHE A 97 11.75 -1.08 -3.00
N VAL A 98 11.05 -1.22 -1.87
CA VAL A 98 11.04 -2.46 -1.07
C VAL A 98 10.68 -3.69 -1.92
N ARG A 99 9.67 -3.59 -2.80
CA ARG A 99 9.25 -4.69 -3.68
C ARG A 99 10.25 -5.00 -4.79
N MET A 100 11.07 -4.03 -5.18
CA MET A 100 12.04 -4.17 -6.26
C MET A 100 13.36 -4.79 -5.80
N VAL A 101 13.60 -4.98 -4.50
CA VAL A 101 14.88 -5.51 -4.01
C VAL A 101 14.72 -6.68 -3.04
N SER A 102 15.74 -7.51 -2.92
CA SER A 102 15.73 -8.70 -2.06
C SER A 102 15.87 -8.44 -0.55
N VAL A 103 15.63 -7.21 -0.08
CA VAL A 103 15.76 -6.82 1.34
C VAL A 103 14.44 -6.38 1.97
N GLN A 104 14.43 -6.45 3.30
CA GLN A 104 13.25 -6.14 4.12
C GLN A 104 13.00 -4.64 4.23
N ASN A 105 11.72 -4.25 4.42
CA ASN A 105 11.31 -2.87 4.62
C ASN A 105 12.03 -2.21 5.80
N GLU A 106 12.27 -2.95 6.88
CA GLU A 106 12.99 -2.46 8.06
C GLU A 106 14.43 -2.06 7.72
N THR A 107 15.07 -2.79 6.80
CA THR A 107 16.44 -2.47 6.37
C THR A 107 16.48 -1.17 5.59
N ILE A 108 15.56 -0.99 4.63
CA ILE A 108 15.46 0.24 3.83
C ILE A 108 15.08 1.41 4.72
N SER A 109 14.06 1.26 5.56
CA SER A 109 13.61 2.31 6.50
C SER A 109 14.73 2.74 7.44
N ARG A 110 15.49 1.77 7.99
CA ARG A 110 16.66 2.07 8.83
C ARG A 110 17.73 2.80 8.03
N TYR A 111 18.05 2.38 6.81
CA TYR A 111 19.07 3.04 6.00
C TYR A 111 18.69 4.45 5.58
N ILE A 112 17.40 4.73 5.38
CA ILE A 112 16.90 6.10 5.17
C ILE A 112 17.09 6.93 6.44
N ASN A 113 16.68 6.41 7.60
CA ASN A 113 16.84 7.11 8.89
C ASN A 113 18.31 7.35 9.27
N GLU A 114 19.21 6.45 8.89
CA GLU A 114 20.66 6.56 9.10
C GLU A 114 21.36 7.43 8.02
N GLY A 115 20.62 7.98 7.05
CA GLY A 115 21.19 8.77 5.94
C GLY A 115 22.04 7.98 4.94
N LYS A 116 22.00 6.64 5.00
CA LYS A 116 22.71 5.73 4.08
C LYS A 116 22.03 5.63 2.71
N ILE A 117 20.70 5.73 2.72
CA ILE A 117 19.86 5.91 1.54
C ILE A 117 19.26 7.31 1.64
N ILE A 118 19.41 8.11 0.58
CA ILE A 118 18.88 9.46 0.51
C ILE A 118 17.77 9.43 -0.56
N PRO A 119 16.52 9.73 -0.20
CA PRO A 119 15.45 9.88 -1.18
C PRO A 119 15.74 11.01 -2.15
N ASP A 120 15.43 10.80 -3.44
CA ASP A 120 15.56 11.85 -4.45
C ASP A 120 14.53 12.96 -4.22
N ARG A 121 13.35 12.60 -3.69
CA ARG A 121 12.31 13.52 -3.25
C ARG A 121 11.66 13.03 -1.96
N VAL A 122 11.34 13.99 -1.09
CA VAL A 122 10.60 13.77 0.15
C VAL A 122 9.38 14.68 0.15
N ILE A 123 8.20 14.10 0.33
CA ILE A 123 6.96 14.84 0.52
C ILE A 123 6.61 14.79 2.00
N GLU A 124 6.70 15.94 2.67
CA GLU A 124 6.36 16.10 4.07
C GLU A 124 4.86 16.35 4.21
N THR A 125 4.17 15.51 4.97
CA THR A 125 2.70 15.63 5.17
C THR A 125 2.33 15.95 6.62
N GLY A 126 3.28 16.48 7.40
CA GLY A 126 3.13 16.80 8.83
C GLY A 126 3.15 15.58 9.75
N TYR A 127 2.44 14.50 9.39
CA TYR A 127 2.37 13.26 10.18
C TYR A 127 3.36 12.18 9.74
N ARG A 128 3.76 12.19 8.46
CA ARG A 128 4.77 11.29 7.92
C ARG A 128 5.41 11.87 6.66
N ASN A 129 6.61 11.38 6.37
CA ASN A 129 7.34 11.71 5.15
C ASN A 129 7.16 10.58 4.14
N PHE A 130 6.90 10.94 2.89
CA PHE A 130 6.88 9.99 1.77
C PHE A 130 8.14 10.15 0.94
N ASN A 131 8.87 9.04 0.81
CA ASN A 131 10.14 9.00 0.12
C ASN A 131 9.96 8.45 -1.30
N PHE A 132 10.51 9.16 -2.28
CA PHE A 132 10.47 8.82 -3.69
C PHE A 132 11.88 8.77 -4.27
N PHE A 133 12.07 7.86 -5.23
CA PHE A 133 13.37 7.54 -5.83
C PHE A 133 13.24 7.46 -7.35
N TYR A 134 14.28 7.85 -8.09
CA TYR A 134 14.41 7.49 -9.50
C TYR A 134 14.83 6.03 -9.65
N GLU A 135 14.52 5.42 -10.79
CA GLU A 135 14.90 4.03 -11.08
C GLU A 135 16.43 3.81 -11.00
N ASP A 136 17.20 4.77 -11.50
CA ASP A 136 18.67 4.70 -11.45
C ASP A 136 19.21 4.79 -10.01
N THR A 137 18.55 5.56 -9.14
CA THR A 137 18.89 5.63 -7.71
C THR A 137 18.65 4.30 -7.02
N VAL A 138 17.50 3.66 -7.29
CA VAL A 138 17.19 2.31 -6.79
C VAL A 138 18.25 1.30 -7.26
N LYS A 139 18.58 1.29 -8.56
CA LYS A 139 19.61 0.40 -9.14
C LYS A 139 21.01 0.67 -8.56
N SER A 140 21.33 1.93 -8.28
CA SER A 140 22.60 2.33 -7.64
C SER A 140 22.71 1.75 -6.25
N TYR A 141 21.68 1.90 -5.41
CA TYR A 141 21.68 1.33 -4.05
C TYR A 141 21.65 -0.19 -4.06
N ALA A 142 20.91 -0.81 -4.97
CA ALA A 142 20.91 -2.26 -5.12
C ALA A 142 22.34 -2.78 -5.41
N ARG A 143 23.07 -2.15 -6.34
CA ARG A 143 24.49 -2.50 -6.60
C ARG A 143 25.39 -2.24 -5.40
N LYS A 144 25.26 -1.08 -4.76
CA LYS A 144 26.08 -0.66 -3.61
C LYS A 144 25.98 -1.65 -2.44
N TYR A 145 24.78 -2.17 -2.18
CA TYR A 145 24.52 -3.08 -1.05
C TYR A 145 24.43 -4.55 -1.47
N ASN A 146 24.72 -4.86 -2.72
CA ASN A 146 24.63 -6.20 -3.29
C ASN A 146 23.24 -6.84 -3.10
N TRP A 147 22.20 -6.08 -3.39
CA TRP A 147 20.82 -6.53 -3.38
C TRP A 147 20.41 -6.96 -4.78
N ASP A 148 19.66 -8.05 -4.85
CA ASP A 148 19.09 -8.50 -6.11
C ASP A 148 17.88 -7.65 -6.47
N ILE A 149 17.77 -7.28 -7.74
CA ILE A 149 16.58 -6.60 -8.26
C ILE A 149 15.53 -7.66 -8.62
N ILE A 150 14.35 -7.53 -8.02
CA ILE A 150 13.20 -8.37 -8.29
C ILE A 150 12.42 -7.76 -9.46
N THR A 151 12.29 -8.53 -10.53
CA THR A 151 11.54 -8.20 -11.73
C THR A 151 10.47 -9.26 -11.96
N GLN A 152 9.48 -8.99 -12.81
CA GLN A 152 8.46 -9.99 -13.15
C GLN A 152 9.06 -11.27 -13.78
N ALA A 153 10.20 -11.14 -14.49
CA ALA A 153 10.87 -12.26 -15.13
C ALA A 153 11.50 -13.23 -14.12
N ASN A 154 12.25 -12.71 -13.14
CA ASN A 154 12.98 -13.49 -12.13
C ASN A 154 12.20 -13.70 -10.81
N MET A 155 10.98 -13.16 -10.68
CA MET A 155 10.20 -13.24 -9.44
C MET A 155 10.00 -14.68 -8.93
N MET A 156 9.76 -15.63 -9.83
CA MET A 156 9.60 -17.05 -9.47
C MET A 156 10.90 -17.66 -8.93
N GLU A 157 12.04 -17.33 -9.55
CA GLU A 157 13.36 -17.77 -9.09
C GLU A 157 13.65 -17.21 -7.69
N LYS A 158 13.45 -15.91 -7.47
CA LYS A 158 13.63 -15.27 -6.17
C LYS A 158 12.68 -15.78 -5.10
N PHE A 159 11.44 -16.14 -5.47
CA PHE A 159 10.53 -16.82 -4.57
C PHE A 159 11.07 -18.20 -4.16
N MET A 160 11.54 -19.01 -5.11
CA MET A 160 12.12 -20.33 -4.83
C MET A 160 13.40 -20.23 -3.99
N GLU A 161 14.31 -19.29 -4.28
CA GLU A 161 15.51 -19.04 -3.46
C GLU A 161 15.15 -18.71 -2.00
N MET A 162 14.12 -17.87 -1.79
CA MET A 162 13.65 -17.54 -0.43
C MET A 162 13.07 -18.75 0.29
N VAL A 163 12.30 -19.58 -0.42
CA VAL A 163 11.70 -20.79 0.13
C VAL A 163 12.76 -21.84 0.44
N GLU A 164 13.73 -22.03 -0.46
CA GLU A 164 14.84 -22.97 -0.27
C GLU A 164 15.71 -22.59 0.94
N LYS A 165 16.05 -21.29 1.07
CA LYS A 165 16.84 -20.81 2.21
C LYS A 165 16.11 -21.01 3.54
N MET A 166 14.79 -20.80 3.55
CA MET A 166 13.89 -20.95 4.70
C MET A 166 14.43 -20.39 6.03
N ASP A 167 15.06 -19.20 6.00
CA ASP A 167 15.53 -18.54 7.22
C ASP A 167 14.34 -18.22 8.15
N MET A 168 14.28 -18.80 9.34
CA MET A 168 13.14 -18.60 10.24
C MET A 168 13.50 -18.63 11.73
N SER A 169 12.85 -17.75 12.51
CA SER A 169 12.91 -17.75 13.97
C SER A 169 11.79 -18.60 14.58
N TYR A 170 10.64 -18.65 13.92
CA TYR A 170 9.42 -19.42 14.24
C TYR A 170 9.01 -20.25 13.02
N SER A 171 8.25 -21.32 13.22
CA SER A 171 7.79 -22.23 12.17
C SER A 171 6.79 -21.61 11.18
N TYR A 172 6.44 -20.33 11.36
CA TYR A 172 5.33 -19.65 10.66
C TYR A 172 5.45 -19.69 9.14
N LYS A 173 6.65 -19.55 8.57
CA LYS A 173 6.84 -19.49 7.11
C LYS A 173 6.40 -20.77 6.39
N PRO A 174 6.90 -21.97 6.76
CA PRO A 174 6.37 -23.24 6.26
C PRO A 174 4.86 -23.36 6.43
N VAL A 175 4.33 -22.99 7.61
CA VAL A 175 2.89 -23.08 7.90
C VAL A 175 2.07 -22.17 6.97
N LEU A 176 2.54 -20.96 6.70
CA LEU A 176 1.92 -20.07 5.72
C LEU A 176 1.95 -20.68 4.32
N LEU A 177 3.08 -21.26 3.90
CA LEU A 177 3.20 -21.84 2.57
C LEU A 177 2.27 -23.05 2.39
N TYR A 178 2.14 -23.93 3.39
CA TYR A 178 1.15 -25.00 3.33
C TYR A 178 -0.27 -24.45 3.27
N ALA A 179 -0.63 -23.53 4.17
CA ALA A 179 -1.95 -22.90 4.20
C ALA A 179 -2.30 -22.27 2.85
N MET A 180 -1.33 -21.60 2.22
CA MET A 180 -1.49 -20.96 0.92
C MET A 180 -1.64 -21.96 -0.22
N LEU A 181 -0.83 -23.03 -0.23
CA LEU A 181 -0.83 -24.02 -1.32
C LEU A 181 -2.04 -24.96 -1.25
N GLU A 182 -2.50 -25.31 -0.05
CA GLU A 182 -3.60 -26.25 0.16
C GLU A 182 -4.98 -25.60 -0.04
N ASN A 183 -5.13 -24.31 0.27
CA ASN A 183 -6.41 -23.60 0.23
C ASN A 183 -6.53 -22.61 -0.95
N ALA A 184 -5.54 -22.59 -1.86
CA ALA A 184 -5.60 -21.72 -3.03
C ALA A 184 -6.70 -22.16 -4.01
N ASP A 185 -7.53 -21.21 -4.44
CA ASP A 185 -8.45 -21.39 -5.56
C ASP A 185 -7.71 -21.43 -6.92
N GLU A 186 -8.46 -21.58 -8.01
CA GLU A 186 -7.92 -21.58 -9.38
C GLU A 186 -7.12 -20.31 -9.75
N ASN A 187 -7.36 -19.21 -9.05
CA ASN A 187 -6.69 -17.92 -9.25
C ASN A 187 -5.54 -17.69 -8.26
N GLY A 188 -5.22 -18.67 -7.42
CA GLY A 188 -4.18 -18.56 -6.40
C GLY A 188 -4.58 -17.69 -5.20
N LYS A 189 -5.89 -17.54 -4.96
CA LYS A 189 -6.46 -16.78 -3.84
C LYS A 189 -6.85 -17.71 -2.69
N VAL A 190 -6.70 -17.22 -1.46
CA VAL A 190 -6.98 -17.94 -0.23
C VAL A 190 -7.77 -17.01 0.69
N ALA A 191 -8.92 -17.46 1.21
CA ALA A 191 -9.67 -16.67 2.17
C ALA A 191 -8.87 -16.48 3.46
N VAL A 192 -9.00 -15.31 4.08
CA VAL A 192 -8.27 -15.03 5.32
C VAL A 192 -8.69 -15.95 6.45
N GLU A 193 -9.97 -16.34 6.49
CA GLU A 193 -10.47 -17.30 7.48
C GLU A 193 -9.82 -18.68 7.33
N ASP A 194 -9.60 -19.16 6.10
CA ASP A 194 -8.93 -20.44 5.86
C ASP A 194 -7.47 -20.40 6.34
N LEU A 195 -6.77 -19.28 6.18
CA LEU A 195 -5.43 -19.11 6.75
C LEU A 195 -5.45 -19.17 8.28
N ILE A 196 -6.41 -18.49 8.91
CA ILE A 196 -6.55 -18.48 10.37
C ILE A 196 -6.83 -19.90 10.87
N ASP A 197 -7.78 -20.60 10.24
CA ASP A 197 -8.14 -21.97 10.58
C ASP A 197 -6.96 -22.93 10.42
N TYR A 198 -6.18 -22.77 9.34
CA TYR A 198 -5.01 -23.59 9.11
C TYR A 198 -3.94 -23.41 10.20
N PHE A 199 -3.63 -22.16 10.57
CA PHE A 199 -2.66 -21.88 11.62
C PHE A 199 -3.11 -22.45 12.96
N ILE A 200 -4.38 -22.25 13.34
CA ILE A 200 -4.95 -22.82 14.56
C ILE A 200 -4.85 -24.34 14.52
N TYR A 201 -5.30 -24.96 13.43
CA TYR A 201 -5.28 -26.41 13.26
C TYR A 201 -3.86 -26.98 13.40
N PHE A 202 -2.87 -26.38 12.74
CA PHE A 202 -1.48 -26.83 12.78
C PHE A 202 -0.94 -26.87 14.22
N TYR A 203 -1.04 -25.76 14.97
CA TYR A 203 -0.49 -25.67 16.32
C TYR A 203 -1.27 -26.49 17.35
N GLU A 204 -2.61 -26.54 17.25
CA GLU A 204 -3.44 -27.36 18.12
C GLU A 204 -3.22 -28.86 17.87
N ASN A 205 -2.98 -29.27 16.62
CA ASN A 205 -2.67 -30.66 16.29
C ASN A 205 -1.32 -31.10 16.88
N ARG A 206 -0.29 -30.24 16.82
CA ARG A 206 0.99 -30.49 17.48
C ARG A 206 0.80 -30.64 18.99
N ARG A 207 0.01 -29.77 19.62
CA ARG A 207 -0.31 -29.84 21.05
C ARG A 207 -1.01 -31.16 21.42
N LYS A 208 -2.03 -31.55 20.67
CA LYS A 208 -2.78 -32.81 20.89
C LYS A 208 -1.90 -34.05 20.77
N LYS A 209 -0.88 -34.01 19.91
CA LYS A 209 0.10 -35.10 19.73
C LYS A 209 1.22 -35.09 20.77
N GLY A 210 1.23 -34.15 21.71
CA GLY A 210 2.31 -34.00 22.69
C GLY A 210 3.64 -33.53 22.08
N LEU A 211 3.61 -32.97 20.86
CA LEU A 211 4.78 -32.43 20.17
C LEU A 211 5.05 -30.99 20.63
N ILE A 212 6.28 -30.54 20.41
CA ILE A 212 6.65 -29.14 20.65
C ILE A 212 5.82 -28.25 19.71
N VAL A 213 4.98 -27.38 20.29
CA VAL A 213 4.10 -26.49 19.52
C VAL A 213 4.92 -25.40 18.83
N GLU A 214 5.66 -24.61 19.62
CA GLU A 214 6.44 -23.48 19.14
C GLU A 214 7.41 -22.97 20.24
N LYS A 215 8.34 -22.07 19.92
CA LYS A 215 9.24 -21.40 20.88
C LYS A 215 8.49 -20.55 21.93
N LYS A 216 9.16 -20.37 23.08
CA LYS A 216 8.69 -19.51 24.18
C LYS A 216 8.31 -18.11 23.66
N LYS A 217 7.25 -17.52 24.23
CA LYS A 217 6.61 -16.24 23.84
C LYS A 217 5.71 -16.28 22.59
N CYS A 218 5.57 -17.43 21.95
CA CYS A 218 4.57 -17.61 20.88
C CYS A 218 3.14 -17.53 21.42
N ILE A 219 2.23 -16.88 20.67
CA ILE A 219 0.81 -16.78 21.03
C ILE A 219 0.13 -18.15 21.13
N TYR A 220 0.53 -19.10 20.29
CA TYR A 220 -0.04 -20.46 20.24
C TYR A 220 0.34 -21.31 21.46
N LEU A 221 1.17 -20.81 22.37
CA LEU A 221 1.46 -21.48 23.65
C LEU A 221 0.51 -21.06 24.78
N ARG A 222 -0.24 -19.96 24.63
CA ARG A 222 -1.10 -19.43 25.71
C ARG A 222 -2.37 -20.24 25.94
N GLY A 223 -2.89 -20.89 24.90
CA GLY A 223 -4.15 -21.65 24.96
C GLY A 223 -5.43 -20.80 24.97
N ASP A 224 -5.34 -19.50 25.21
CA ASP A 224 -6.48 -18.56 25.28
C ASP A 224 -6.44 -17.47 24.18
N TYR A 225 -5.66 -17.69 23.11
CA TYR A 225 -5.52 -16.72 22.04
C TYR A 225 -6.80 -16.65 21.18
N THR A 226 -7.08 -15.46 20.66
CA THR A 226 -8.24 -15.18 19.81
C THR A 226 -7.91 -15.31 18.32
N ARG A 227 -8.91 -15.56 17.48
CA ARG A 227 -8.76 -15.53 16.01
C ARG A 227 -8.15 -14.22 15.51
N ASN A 228 -8.51 -13.09 16.11
CA ASN A 228 -7.95 -11.79 15.77
C ASN A 228 -6.45 -11.68 16.10
N GLU A 229 -5.99 -12.30 17.19
CA GLU A 229 -4.56 -12.37 17.50
C GLU A 229 -3.80 -13.25 16.50
N VAL A 230 -4.38 -14.37 16.08
CA VAL A 230 -3.83 -15.23 15.02
C VAL A 230 -3.73 -14.46 13.70
N MET A 231 -4.81 -13.79 13.29
CA MET A 231 -4.84 -12.95 12.10
C MET A 231 -3.73 -11.88 12.13
N LYS A 232 -3.63 -11.13 13.23
CA LYS A 232 -2.56 -10.12 13.41
C LYS A 232 -1.17 -10.75 13.36
N ASN A 233 -1.00 -11.94 13.93
CA ASN A 233 0.27 -12.66 13.90
C ASN A 233 0.64 -13.05 12.45
N ILE A 234 -0.25 -13.72 11.72
CA ILE A 234 -0.01 -14.11 10.31
C ILE A 234 0.39 -12.90 9.47
N PHE A 235 -0.37 -11.80 9.57
CA PHE A 235 -0.13 -10.61 8.75
C PHE A 235 1.11 -9.82 9.13
N SER A 236 1.51 -9.81 10.40
CA SER A 236 2.77 -9.18 10.82
C SER A 236 3.99 -10.05 10.50
N ASN A 237 3.89 -11.36 10.75
CA ASN A 237 4.93 -12.34 10.45
C ASN A 237 4.29 -13.74 10.40
N PRO A 238 4.21 -14.37 9.23
CA PRO A 238 5.21 -14.28 8.16
C PRO A 238 4.75 -13.57 6.90
N PHE A 239 3.46 -13.28 6.75
CA PHE A 239 2.90 -12.80 5.47
C PHE A 239 3.52 -11.48 5.02
N LYS A 240 3.78 -10.55 5.96
CA LYS A 240 4.40 -9.25 5.65
C LYS A 240 5.68 -9.38 4.82
N ARG A 241 6.50 -10.39 5.10
CA ARG A 241 7.75 -10.63 4.37
C ARG A 241 7.52 -11.03 2.92
N PHE A 242 6.51 -11.86 2.66
CA PHE A 242 6.13 -12.23 1.29
C PHE A 242 5.46 -11.06 0.56
N GLU A 243 4.70 -10.23 1.28
CA GLU A 243 4.06 -9.02 0.73
C GLU A 243 5.09 -7.95 0.36
N ASP A 244 6.07 -7.71 1.22
CA ASP A 244 7.12 -6.72 1.01
C ASP A 244 7.97 -7.06 -0.22
N MET A 245 8.27 -8.35 -0.44
CA MET A 245 8.97 -8.83 -1.64
C MET A 245 8.06 -8.95 -2.87
N GLY A 246 6.77 -8.62 -2.75
CA GLY A 246 5.80 -8.67 -3.84
C GLY A 246 5.39 -10.07 -4.26
N PHE A 247 5.72 -11.11 -3.48
CA PHE A 247 5.39 -12.51 -3.79
C PHE A 247 3.93 -12.87 -3.50
N MET A 248 3.32 -12.19 -2.54
CA MET A 248 1.90 -12.31 -2.20
C MET A 248 1.30 -10.91 -2.06
N LYS A 249 -0.02 -10.80 -2.17
CA LYS A 249 -0.74 -9.56 -1.88
C LYS A 249 -2.01 -9.84 -1.10
N ARG A 250 -2.37 -8.90 -0.23
CA ARG A 250 -3.63 -8.92 0.49
C ARG A 250 -4.64 -8.00 -0.21
N SER A 251 -5.84 -8.52 -0.45
CA SER A 251 -6.97 -7.67 -0.81
C SER A 251 -7.53 -7.01 0.45
N LYS A 252 -7.57 -5.68 0.47
CA LYS A 252 -8.14 -4.94 1.61
C LYS A 252 -9.66 -4.96 1.61
N ASP A 253 -10.27 -5.13 0.44
CA ASP A 253 -11.72 -5.00 0.25
C ASP A 253 -12.45 -6.34 0.18
N LEU A 254 -11.72 -7.45 -0.01
CA LEU A 254 -12.30 -8.76 -0.33
C LEU A 254 -11.85 -9.90 0.60
N GLU A 255 -11.23 -9.58 1.75
CA GLU A 255 -10.87 -10.54 2.81
C GLU A 255 -10.16 -11.83 2.33
N TYR A 256 -9.33 -11.71 1.29
CA TYR A 256 -8.48 -12.79 0.80
C TYR A 256 -7.04 -12.31 0.61
N VAL A 257 -6.12 -13.27 0.57
CA VAL A 257 -4.75 -13.07 0.08
C VAL A 257 -4.53 -13.87 -1.18
N GLU A 258 -3.53 -13.52 -1.98
CA GLU A 258 -3.25 -14.23 -3.22
C GLU A 258 -1.76 -14.24 -3.54
N PHE A 259 -1.32 -15.27 -4.25
CA PHE A 259 0.00 -15.29 -4.87
C PHE A 259 0.12 -14.20 -5.94
N ASN A 260 1.33 -13.70 -6.16
CA ASN A 260 1.60 -12.89 -7.33
C ASN A 260 1.37 -13.72 -8.61
N LYS A 261 0.70 -13.15 -9.61
CA LYS A 261 0.42 -13.84 -10.88
C LYS A 261 1.69 -14.35 -11.58
N ASN A 262 2.81 -13.64 -11.46
CA ASN A 262 4.09 -14.04 -12.03
C ASN A 262 4.71 -15.28 -11.35
N ILE A 263 4.26 -15.60 -10.13
CA ILE A 263 4.59 -16.82 -9.39
C ILE A 263 3.55 -17.89 -9.71
N TRP A 264 2.27 -17.58 -9.49
CA TRP A 264 1.17 -18.54 -9.64
C TRP A 264 1.13 -19.18 -11.03
N ASN A 265 1.26 -18.38 -12.09
CA ASN A 265 1.26 -18.88 -13.47
C ASN A 265 2.44 -19.81 -13.80
N LYS A 266 3.52 -19.77 -13.00
CA LYS A 266 4.72 -20.59 -13.17
C LYS A 266 4.78 -21.75 -12.16
N LEU A 267 3.81 -21.84 -11.25
CA LEU A 267 3.77 -22.82 -10.16
C LEU A 267 3.23 -24.15 -10.68
N THR A 268 4.15 -25.05 -11.05
CA THR A 268 3.81 -26.40 -11.51
C THR A 268 3.74 -27.38 -10.33
N ASN A 269 3.09 -28.52 -10.52
CA ASN A 269 3.03 -29.59 -9.51
C ASN A 269 4.42 -29.98 -8.98
N ASP A 270 5.45 -30.00 -9.83
CA ASP A 270 6.82 -30.31 -9.41
C ASP A 270 7.41 -29.22 -8.51
N LYS A 271 7.13 -27.94 -8.81
CA LYS A 271 7.55 -26.83 -7.95
C LYS A 271 6.80 -26.84 -6.62
N ILE A 272 5.50 -27.17 -6.63
CA ILE A 272 4.72 -27.33 -5.40
C ILE A 272 5.33 -28.42 -4.52
N LYS A 273 5.62 -29.59 -5.08
CA LYS A 273 6.29 -30.69 -4.35
C LYS A 273 7.65 -30.27 -3.81
N LEU A 274 8.41 -29.49 -4.57
CA LEU A 274 9.70 -28.97 -4.15
C LEU A 274 9.57 -27.93 -3.01
N ILE A 275 8.59 -27.03 -3.08
CA ILE A 275 8.28 -26.09 -1.98
C ILE A 275 7.89 -26.86 -0.71
N ILE A 276 7.03 -27.87 -0.85
CA ILE A 276 6.61 -28.73 0.27
C ILE A 276 7.83 -29.44 0.87
N SER A 277 8.73 -30.00 0.06
CA SER A 277 9.92 -30.68 0.58
C SER A 277 10.87 -29.73 1.32
N TYR A 278 11.04 -28.49 0.84
CA TYR A 278 11.77 -27.45 1.58
C TYR A 278 11.09 -27.11 2.91
N CYS A 279 9.75 -26.99 2.94
CA CYS A 279 8.99 -26.75 4.15
C CYS A 279 9.14 -27.90 5.16
N ASP A 280 8.99 -29.15 4.70
CA ASP A 280 9.11 -30.35 5.53
C ASP A 280 10.51 -30.44 6.17
N ASN A 281 11.56 -30.30 5.36
CA ASN A 281 12.95 -30.35 5.83
C ASN A 281 13.25 -29.23 6.83
N ALA A 282 12.69 -28.05 6.59
CA ALA A 282 12.88 -26.91 7.46
C ALA A 282 12.16 -27.08 8.81
N LEU A 283 10.94 -27.65 8.82
CA LEU A 283 10.21 -27.96 10.06
C LEU A 283 10.87 -29.08 10.85
N LYS A 284 11.33 -30.15 10.19
CA LYS A 284 12.13 -31.22 10.82
C LYS A 284 13.34 -30.66 11.56
N ARG A 285 14.16 -29.87 10.85
CA ARG A 285 15.29 -29.15 11.45
C ARG A 285 14.89 -28.17 12.55
N TYR A 286 13.71 -27.56 12.46
CA TYR A 286 13.25 -26.57 13.43
C TYR A 286 12.86 -27.20 14.77
N TYR A 287 12.18 -28.34 14.70
CA TYR A 287 11.67 -29.07 15.87
C TYR A 287 12.61 -30.17 16.36
N ASP A 288 13.76 -30.35 15.69
CA ASP A 288 14.68 -31.46 15.89
C ASP A 288 13.98 -32.84 15.73
N GLU A 289 13.13 -32.94 14.69
CA GLU A 289 12.31 -34.11 14.29
C GLU A 289 12.83 -34.82 13.04
#